data_AF-A0A139PNV7-F1
#
_entry.id   AF-A0A139PNV7-F1
#
_cell.length_a   1.000
_cell.length_b   1.000
_cell.length_c   1.000
_cell.angle_alpha   90.00
_cell.angle_beta   90.00
_cell.angle_gamma   90.00
#
_symmetry.space_group_name_H-M   'P 1'
#
loop_
_entity.id
_entity.type
_entity.pdbx_description
1 polymer ?
#
loop_
_entity_poly.entity_id
_entity_poly.type
_entity_poly.pdbx_seq_one_letter_code
_entity_poly.pdbx_strand_id
1 'polypeptide(L)'
;MDLSSETFQKINTLKDGQILAILPEELQKNEKDIKSTLQQELTNRLYSSKSNQTVEVSIAYTNQNNDVFLYNTTHIAYDQWLSNPIFLVLSPKALGKASSIFWFTNLEYLYFTDLHQTQELLKHYQIDQMVSGLSSARETYLQLNQKIKIEIFSNLASAMFAILTSILLFTSLNLLYFEAFRKTIFLKKIAGYYFFELHNRYITSQIAALFLGSGLAFIISKNIWITLILFFSFLSLAVLLLKIFDKKESKTYVSIIKGG
;
A
#
# COMPACT_ATOMS: atom_id res chain seq x y z
N MET A 1 -33.43 11.01 -10.59
CA MET A 1 -32.65 11.54 -11.73
C MET A 1 -32.43 10.40 -12.71
N ASP A 2 -33.12 10.44 -13.84
CA ASP A 2 -32.96 9.43 -14.89
C ASP A 2 -31.75 9.77 -15.75
N LEU A 3 -30.66 9.05 -15.51
CA LEU A 3 -29.45 9.15 -16.31
C LEU A 3 -29.49 8.11 -17.42
N SER A 4 -29.08 8.50 -18.63
CA SER A 4 -28.92 7.55 -19.73
C SER A 4 -27.91 6.45 -19.36
N SER A 5 -28.09 5.25 -19.91
CA SER A 5 -27.14 4.14 -19.72
C SER A 5 -25.72 4.52 -20.17
N GLU A 6 -25.60 5.39 -21.18
CA GLU A 6 -24.31 5.93 -21.65
C GLU A 6 -23.65 6.82 -20.57
N THR A 7 -24.42 7.68 -19.90
CA THR A 7 -23.92 8.52 -18.81
C THR A 7 -23.44 7.66 -17.64
N PHE A 8 -24.19 6.62 -17.25
CA PHE A 8 -23.77 5.68 -16.21
C PHE A 8 -22.48 4.93 -16.57
N GLN A 9 -22.35 4.51 -17.83
CA GLN A 9 -21.13 3.87 -18.29
C GLN A 9 -19.93 4.82 -18.20
N LYS A 10 -20.09 6.09 -18.63
CA LYS A 10 -19.06 7.13 -18.51
C LYS A 10 -18.61 7.34 -17.07
N ILE A 11 -19.55 7.42 -16.12
CA ILE A 11 -19.26 7.56 -14.68
C ILE A 11 -18.33 6.43 -14.20
N ASN A 12 -18.62 5.19 -14.58
CA ASN A 12 -17.88 4.01 -14.13
C ASN A 12 -16.51 3.82 -14.83
N THR A 13 -16.26 4.53 -15.94
CA THR A 13 -15.04 4.38 -16.75
C THR A 13 -14.11 5.60 -16.73
N LEU A 14 -14.35 6.58 -15.85
CA LEU A 14 -13.50 7.77 -15.72
C LEU A 14 -12.04 7.37 -15.44
N LYS A 15 -11.12 7.89 -16.26
CA LYS A 15 -9.68 7.66 -16.15
C LYS A 15 -9.01 8.76 -15.32
N ASP A 16 -7.74 8.54 -14.97
CA ASP A 16 -6.92 9.52 -14.28
C ASP A 16 -6.87 10.86 -15.06
N GLY A 17 -7.09 11.97 -14.35
CA GLY A 17 -7.25 13.32 -14.88
C GLY A 17 -8.65 13.65 -15.41
N GLN A 18 -9.60 12.71 -15.47
CA GLN A 18 -10.91 12.92 -16.08
C GLN A 18 -12.02 13.13 -15.06
N ILE A 19 -12.95 14.00 -15.41
CA ILE A 19 -14.15 14.30 -14.62
C ILE A 19 -15.35 14.48 -15.54
N LEU A 20 -16.53 14.16 -15.01
CA LEU A 20 -17.78 14.32 -15.73
C LEU A 20 -18.62 15.40 -15.06
N ALA A 21 -19.00 16.42 -15.82
CA ALA A 21 -20.03 17.37 -15.43
C ALA A 21 -21.33 17.01 -16.12
N ILE A 22 -22.40 16.88 -15.34
CA ILE A 22 -23.75 16.60 -15.83
C ILE A 22 -24.53 17.92 -15.77
N LEU A 23 -24.88 18.44 -16.94
CA LEU A 23 -25.51 19.74 -17.12
C LEU A 23 -27.01 19.60 -17.44
N PRO A 24 -27.85 20.54 -16.99
CA PRO A 24 -29.19 20.72 -17.53
C PRO A 24 -29.10 20.99 -19.05
N GLU A 25 -30.05 20.46 -19.83
CA GLU A 25 -30.12 20.71 -21.28
C GLU A 25 -30.18 22.20 -21.64
N GLU A 26 -30.80 23.02 -20.80
CA GLU A 26 -30.87 24.48 -20.95
C GLU A 26 -29.49 25.15 -21.03
N LEU A 27 -28.47 24.56 -20.42
CA LEU A 27 -27.10 25.08 -20.39
C LEU A 27 -26.24 24.61 -21.56
N GLN A 28 -26.77 23.85 -22.53
CA GLN A 28 -26.03 23.45 -23.74
C GLN A 28 -25.40 24.64 -24.48
N LYS A 29 -26.10 25.77 -24.53
CA LYS A 29 -25.61 26.99 -25.19
C LYS A 29 -24.34 27.55 -24.56
N ASN A 30 -24.10 27.25 -23.29
CA ASN A 30 -22.97 27.73 -22.50
C ASN A 30 -21.90 26.63 -22.28
N GLU A 31 -22.04 25.46 -22.90
CA GLU A 31 -21.18 24.29 -22.67
C GLU A 31 -19.69 24.63 -22.73
N LYS A 32 -19.26 25.35 -23.78
CA LYS A 32 -17.85 25.66 -24.00
C LYS A 32 -17.25 26.48 -22.86
N ASP A 33 -18.00 27.46 -22.36
CA ASP A 33 -17.59 28.37 -21.29
C ASP A 33 -17.59 27.67 -19.93
N ILE A 34 -18.64 26.89 -19.66
CA ILE A 34 -18.74 26.06 -18.45
C ILE A 34 -17.59 25.06 -18.39
N LYS A 35 -17.34 24.37 -19.51
CA LYS A 35 -16.26 23.37 -19.62
C LYS A 35 -14.89 24.01 -19.37
N SER A 36 -14.57 25.16 -19.99
CA SER A 36 -13.27 25.81 -19.77
C SER A 36 -13.11 26.30 -18.35
N THR A 37 -14.17 26.88 -17.77
CA THR A 37 -14.16 27.38 -16.39
C THR A 37 -13.94 26.25 -15.38
N LEU A 38 -14.69 25.16 -15.50
CA LEU A 38 -14.53 23.98 -14.64
C LEU A 38 -13.14 23.37 -14.77
N GLN A 39 -12.64 23.24 -16.00
CA GLN A 39 -11.32 22.70 -16.26
C GLN A 39 -10.22 23.54 -15.62
N GLN A 40 -10.29 24.88 -15.74
CA GLN A 40 -9.32 25.79 -15.15
C GLN A 40 -9.38 25.74 -13.62
N GLU A 41 -10.57 25.84 -13.03
CA GLU A 41 -10.74 25.88 -11.57
C GLU A 41 -10.27 24.58 -10.91
N LEU A 42 -10.65 23.43 -11.47
CA LEU A 42 -10.28 22.13 -10.92
C LEU A 42 -8.79 21.85 -11.12
N THR A 43 -8.21 22.25 -12.26
CA THR A 43 -6.76 22.17 -12.46
C THR A 43 -6.00 22.98 -11.42
N ASN A 44 -6.42 24.21 -11.15
CA ASN A 44 -5.77 25.07 -10.15
C ASN A 44 -5.90 24.56 -8.71
N ARG A 45 -7.02 23.89 -8.40
CA ARG A 45 -7.27 23.31 -7.06
C ARG A 45 -6.53 21.99 -6.84
N LEU A 46 -6.38 21.17 -7.87
CA LEU A 46 -5.82 19.82 -7.77
C LEU A 46 -4.31 19.79 -8.03
N TYR A 47 -3.81 20.69 -8.86
CA TYR A 47 -2.43 20.72 -9.28
C TYR A 47 -1.77 22.05 -8.93
N SER A 48 -0.52 21.99 -8.47
CA SER A 48 0.29 23.21 -8.31
C SER A 48 0.57 23.85 -9.68
N SER A 49 0.81 25.17 -9.69
CA SER A 49 1.16 25.93 -10.90
C SER A 49 2.43 25.44 -11.63
N LYS A 50 3.20 24.53 -11.03
CA LYS A 50 4.38 23.88 -11.62
C LYS A 50 4.07 22.55 -12.33
N SER A 51 2.85 22.05 -12.22
CA SER A 51 2.41 20.82 -12.88
C SER A 51 1.93 21.11 -14.30
N ASN A 52 2.38 20.32 -15.28
CA ASN A 52 1.84 20.36 -16.65
C ASN A 52 0.56 19.54 -16.82
N GLN A 53 -0.01 19.01 -15.73
CA GLN A 53 -1.23 18.21 -15.77
C GLN A 53 -2.45 19.12 -15.77
N THR A 54 -3.40 18.84 -16.66
CA THR A 54 -4.69 19.51 -16.74
C THR A 54 -5.79 18.50 -16.52
N VAL A 55 -6.86 18.96 -15.90
CA VAL A 55 -8.07 18.16 -15.69
C VAL A 55 -8.88 18.16 -16.99
N GLU A 56 -9.32 16.99 -17.44
CA GLU A 56 -10.19 16.86 -18.61
C GLU A 56 -11.66 16.78 -18.17
N VAL A 57 -12.45 17.78 -18.57
CA VAL A 57 -13.89 17.83 -18.29
C VAL A 57 -14.68 17.23 -19.46
N SER A 58 -15.39 16.14 -19.21
CA SER A 58 -16.43 15.59 -20.07
C SER A 58 -17.79 16.13 -19.67
N ILE A 59 -18.67 16.36 -20.64
CA ILE A 59 -20.02 16.85 -20.43
C ILE A 59 -21.04 15.75 -20.73
N ALA A 60 -22.03 15.59 -19.86
CA ALA A 60 -23.25 14.85 -20.14
C ALA A 60 -24.46 15.74 -19.85
N TYR A 61 -25.61 15.42 -20.43
CA TYR A 61 -26.83 16.19 -20.23
C TYR A 61 -27.88 15.39 -19.47
N THR A 62 -28.80 16.12 -18.84
CA THR A 62 -29.96 15.58 -18.15
C THR A 62 -31.16 16.47 -18.42
N ASN A 63 -32.30 15.84 -18.69
CA ASN A 63 -33.60 16.50 -18.84
C ASN A 63 -34.19 16.79 -17.46
N GLN A 64 -33.76 17.90 -16.84
CA GLN A 64 -34.06 18.25 -15.45
C GLN A 64 -35.50 18.75 -15.19
N ASN A 65 -36.51 18.11 -15.79
CA ASN A 65 -37.91 18.30 -15.39
C ASN A 65 -38.29 17.49 -14.14
N ASN A 66 -37.33 16.82 -13.50
CA ASN A 66 -37.55 15.95 -12.35
C ASN A 66 -37.03 16.61 -11.07
N ASP A 67 -37.84 16.62 -10.02
CA ASP A 67 -37.47 17.12 -8.70
C ASP A 67 -36.19 16.43 -8.18
N VAL A 68 -35.18 17.21 -7.82
CA VAL A 68 -33.96 16.72 -7.18
C VAL A 68 -34.19 16.73 -5.67
N PHE A 69 -34.26 15.56 -5.06
CA PHE A 69 -34.37 15.45 -3.61
C PHE A 69 -33.05 15.90 -2.96
N LEU A 70 -33.09 17.01 -2.22
CA LEU A 70 -31.97 17.53 -1.46
C LEU A 70 -32.08 17.04 -0.01
N TYR A 71 -31.15 16.18 0.41
CA TYR A 71 -31.05 15.80 1.82
C TYR A 71 -30.14 16.78 2.55
N ASN A 72 -30.71 17.77 3.24
CA ASN A 72 -29.96 18.73 4.05
C ASN A 72 -30.09 18.39 5.54
N THR A 73 -28.96 18.36 6.25
CA THR A 73 -28.88 18.02 7.68
C THR A 73 -28.90 19.26 8.59
N THR A 74 -29.03 20.47 8.04
CA THR A 74 -28.96 21.73 8.81
C THR A 74 -30.36 22.33 9.05
N HIS A 75 -30.62 22.78 10.28
CA HIS A 75 -31.91 23.35 10.70
C HIS A 75 -32.20 24.78 10.16
N ILE A 76 -31.40 25.31 9.23
CA ILE A 76 -31.37 26.76 8.93
C ILE A 76 -32.20 27.17 7.70
N ALA A 77 -32.80 26.27 6.93
CA ALA A 77 -33.77 26.67 5.90
C ALA A 77 -34.79 25.58 5.61
N TYR A 78 -36.08 25.88 5.85
CA TYR A 78 -37.19 24.97 5.61
C TYR A 78 -37.59 24.83 4.13
N ASP A 79 -37.17 25.76 3.27
CA ASP A 79 -37.42 25.71 1.83
C ASP A 79 -36.10 25.90 1.06
N GLN A 80 -35.57 24.82 0.49
CA GLN A 80 -34.43 24.89 -0.43
C GLN A 80 -34.81 24.24 -1.76
N TRP A 81 -34.84 25.07 -2.80
CA TRP A 81 -35.17 24.65 -4.16
C TRP A 81 -33.89 24.67 -4.99
N LEU A 82 -33.51 23.52 -5.55
CA LEU A 82 -32.40 23.42 -6.48
C LEU A 82 -32.95 23.56 -7.91
N SER A 83 -32.81 24.74 -8.50
CA SER A 83 -33.20 24.94 -9.90
C SER A 83 -31.98 24.77 -10.81
N ASN A 84 -32.07 23.85 -11.76
CA ASN A 84 -31.06 23.59 -12.79
C ASN A 84 -29.62 23.33 -12.29
N PRO A 85 -29.38 22.39 -11.36
CA PRO A 85 -28.05 22.11 -10.83
C PRO A 85 -27.09 21.51 -11.89
N ILE A 86 -25.81 21.91 -11.81
CA ILE A 86 -24.70 21.22 -12.48
C ILE A 86 -24.13 20.20 -11.49
N PHE A 87 -24.16 18.91 -11.83
CA PHE A 87 -23.54 17.88 -11.01
C PHE A 87 -22.11 17.61 -11.46
N LEU A 88 -21.16 17.66 -10.53
CA LEU A 88 -19.78 17.27 -10.78
C LEU A 88 -19.56 15.85 -10.23
N VAL A 89 -19.25 14.92 -11.12
CA VAL A 89 -18.90 13.55 -10.77
C VAL A 89 -17.39 13.42 -10.70
N LEU A 90 -16.91 13.23 -9.48
CA LEU A 90 -15.51 13.15 -9.10
C LEU A 90 -15.24 11.78 -8.47
N SER A 91 -14.08 11.18 -8.76
CA SER A 91 -13.62 10.02 -7.99
C SER A 91 -12.16 10.19 -7.57
N PRO A 92 -11.76 9.71 -6.37
CA PRO A 92 -10.36 9.76 -5.94
C PRO A 92 -9.41 9.07 -6.93
N LYS A 93 -9.89 8.00 -7.59
CA LYS A 93 -9.15 7.30 -8.63
C LYS A 93 -8.95 8.19 -9.85
N ALA A 94 -10.02 8.78 -10.38
CA ALA A 94 -9.97 9.62 -11.58
C ALA A 94 -9.24 10.95 -11.35
N LEU A 95 -9.13 11.46 -10.12
CA LEU A 95 -8.35 12.68 -9.83
C LEU A 95 -6.85 12.41 -9.57
N GLY A 96 -6.44 11.14 -9.50
CA GLY A 96 -5.04 10.73 -9.38
C GLY A 96 -4.36 11.09 -8.05
N LYS A 97 -3.08 10.73 -7.90
CA LYS A 97 -2.32 10.86 -6.63
C LYS A 97 -2.20 12.30 -6.11
N ALA A 98 -2.18 13.27 -7.02
CA ALA A 98 -2.10 14.70 -6.67
C ALA A 98 -3.35 15.19 -5.91
N SER A 99 -4.50 14.56 -6.15
CA SER A 99 -5.76 14.91 -5.48
C SER A 99 -5.82 14.52 -4.00
N SER A 100 -4.83 13.78 -3.50
CA SER A 100 -4.77 13.37 -2.10
C SER A 100 -4.86 14.56 -1.13
N ILE A 101 -4.23 15.69 -1.46
CA ILE A 101 -4.31 16.93 -0.67
C ILE A 101 -5.70 17.55 -0.77
N PHE A 102 -6.29 17.62 -1.96
CA PHE A 102 -7.65 18.14 -2.15
C PHE A 102 -8.68 17.35 -1.33
N TRP A 103 -8.60 16.02 -1.35
CA TRP A 103 -9.43 15.18 -0.50
C TRP A 103 -9.09 15.38 0.97
N PHE A 104 -7.82 15.56 1.34
CA PHE A 104 -7.41 15.77 2.72
C PHE A 104 -7.91 17.10 3.32
N THR A 105 -7.95 18.18 2.53
CA THR A 105 -8.33 19.52 3.00
C THR A 105 -9.82 19.79 2.92
N ASN A 106 -10.54 19.24 1.93
CA ASN A 106 -11.98 19.48 1.74
C ASN A 106 -12.87 18.47 2.46
N LEU A 107 -12.24 17.64 3.29
CA LEU A 107 -12.88 16.61 4.07
C LEU A 107 -13.87 17.19 5.11
N GLU A 108 -13.77 18.49 5.45
CA GLU A 108 -14.73 19.21 6.31
C GLU A 108 -16.21 19.02 5.91
N TYR A 109 -16.48 18.85 4.61
CA TYR A 109 -17.85 18.65 4.10
C TYR A 109 -18.40 17.23 4.29
N LEU A 110 -17.59 16.27 4.72
CA LEU A 110 -17.97 14.87 4.93
C LEU A 110 -18.23 14.55 6.42
N TYR A 111 -18.27 15.56 7.29
CA TYR A 111 -18.21 15.37 8.75
C TYR A 111 -19.45 15.81 9.50
N PHE A 112 -19.78 15.04 10.53
CA PHE A 112 -20.52 15.55 11.66
C PHE A 112 -19.60 16.50 12.45
N THR A 113 -20.02 17.75 12.63
CA THR A 113 -19.27 18.76 13.41
C THR A 113 -19.05 18.30 14.85
N ASP A 114 -20.04 17.61 15.42
CA ASP A 114 -19.95 16.91 16.70
C ASP A 114 -20.72 15.57 16.62
N LEU A 115 -20.01 14.50 16.27
CA LEU A 115 -20.56 13.15 16.18
C LEU A 115 -21.15 12.70 17.53
N HIS A 116 -20.47 13.03 18.63
CA HIS A 116 -20.88 12.59 19.96
C HIS A 116 -22.21 13.23 20.34
N GLN A 117 -22.32 14.55 20.17
CA GLN A 117 -23.57 15.27 20.39
C GLN A 117 -24.70 14.75 19.48
N THR A 118 -24.38 14.44 18.22
CA THR A 118 -25.37 13.89 17.27
C THR A 118 -25.84 12.50 17.74
N GLN A 119 -24.93 11.62 18.16
CA GLN A 119 -25.26 10.30 18.70
C GLN A 119 -26.07 10.39 20.00
N GLU A 120 -25.74 11.33 20.89
CA GLU A 120 -26.52 11.58 22.12
C GLU A 120 -27.93 12.08 21.82
N LEU A 121 -28.09 12.99 20.85
CA LEU A 121 -29.40 13.46 20.41
C LEU A 121 -30.23 12.33 19.80
N LEU A 122 -29.63 11.50 18.95
CA LEU A 122 -30.31 10.35 18.35
C LEU A 122 -30.78 9.34 19.42
N LYS A 123 -29.96 9.10 20.45
CA LYS A 123 -30.34 8.28 21.62
C LYS A 123 -31.42 8.94 22.45
N HIS A 124 -31.34 10.25 22.68
CA HIS A 124 -32.34 11.00 23.46
C HIS A 124 -33.74 10.91 22.83
N TYR A 125 -33.81 11.01 21.50
CA TYR A 125 -35.07 10.88 20.75
C TYR A 125 -35.43 9.43 20.37
N GLN A 126 -34.67 8.43 20.81
CA GLN A 126 -34.91 6.99 20.52
C GLN A 126 -34.97 6.64 19.03
N ILE A 127 -34.27 7.39 18.18
CA ILE A 127 -34.21 7.19 16.72
C ILE A 127 -32.85 6.62 16.28
N ASP A 128 -31.95 6.35 17.22
CA ASP A 128 -30.65 5.74 16.96
C ASP A 128 -30.74 4.37 16.27
N GLN A 129 -31.78 3.58 16.58
CA GLN A 129 -32.03 2.29 15.91
C GLN A 129 -32.42 2.43 14.43
N MET A 130 -32.90 3.60 14.01
CA MET A 130 -33.25 3.89 12.62
C MET A 130 -32.04 4.36 11.79
N VAL A 131 -30.94 4.73 12.44
CA VAL A 131 -29.74 5.24 11.77
C VAL A 131 -28.56 4.29 11.99
N SER A 132 -28.25 3.49 10.98
CA SER A 132 -27.10 2.57 11.02
C SER A 132 -25.79 3.31 10.76
N GLY A 133 -24.81 3.15 11.64
CA GLY A 133 -23.41 3.48 11.36
C GLY A 133 -23.05 4.97 11.33
N LEU A 134 -23.42 5.73 12.37
CA LEU A 134 -22.84 7.06 12.58
C LEU A 134 -21.38 6.96 13.02
N SER A 135 -20.48 6.89 12.05
CA SER A 135 -19.06 7.19 12.25
C SER A 135 -18.73 8.49 11.53
N SER A 136 -17.99 9.41 12.15
CA SER A 136 -17.47 10.56 11.42
C SER A 136 -16.50 10.04 10.37
N ALA A 137 -16.72 10.39 9.10
CA ALA A 137 -15.83 9.96 8.01
C ALA A 137 -14.36 10.31 8.32
N ARG A 138 -14.12 11.36 9.10
CA ARG A 138 -12.80 11.81 9.56
C ARG A 138 -12.14 10.77 10.42
N GLU A 139 -12.88 10.31 11.44
CA GLU A 139 -12.37 9.44 12.46
C GLU A 139 -12.09 8.06 11.87
N THR A 140 -13.02 7.53 11.07
CA THR A 140 -12.83 6.29 10.32
C THR A 140 -11.59 6.36 9.42
N TYR A 141 -11.38 7.48 8.72
CA TYR A 141 -10.21 7.68 7.88
C TYR A 141 -8.90 7.77 8.70
N LEU A 142 -8.89 8.50 9.82
CA LEU A 142 -7.73 8.60 10.70
C LEU A 142 -7.38 7.25 11.33
N GLN A 143 -8.37 6.50 11.80
CA GLN A 143 -8.21 5.15 12.33
C GLN A 143 -7.65 4.19 11.27
N LEU A 144 -8.19 4.23 10.05
CA LEU A 144 -7.67 3.41 8.95
C LEU A 144 -6.22 3.75 8.62
N ASN A 145 -5.88 5.05 8.55
CA ASN A 145 -4.50 5.48 8.34
C ASN A 145 -3.56 5.06 9.46
N GLN A 146 -3.99 5.16 10.71
CA GLN A 146 -3.19 4.73 11.85
C GLN A 146 -2.97 3.21 11.84
N LYS A 147 -4.02 2.44 11.52
CA LYS A 147 -3.92 0.99 11.37
C LYS A 147 -2.93 0.60 10.28
N ILE A 148 -3.02 1.22 9.09
CA ILE A 148 -2.08 0.98 7.99
C ILE A 148 -0.65 1.33 8.42
N LYS A 149 -0.43 2.44 9.11
CA LYS A 149 0.90 2.81 9.62
C LYS A 149 1.44 1.75 10.58
N ILE A 150 0.65 1.32 11.56
CA ILE A 150 1.05 0.30 12.53
C ILE A 150 1.38 -1.02 11.83
N GLU A 151 0.54 -1.44 10.88
CA GLU A 151 0.76 -2.66 10.11
C GLU A 151 2.07 -2.61 9.31
N ILE A 152 2.36 -1.49 8.63
CA ILE A 152 3.63 -1.28 7.92
C ILE A 152 4.82 -1.35 8.87
N PHE A 153 4.77 -0.62 10.00
CA PHE A 153 5.87 -0.61 10.97
C PHE A 153 6.08 -1.98 11.62
N SER A 154 5.00 -2.67 11.98
CA SER A 154 5.08 -4.01 12.56
C SER A 154 5.66 -5.01 11.57
N ASN A 155 5.20 -5.01 10.32
CA ASN A 155 5.75 -5.88 9.29
C ASN A 155 7.23 -5.60 9.01
N LEU A 156 7.63 -4.33 9.00
CA LEU A 156 9.03 -3.94 8.83
C LEU A 156 9.89 -4.43 10.00
N ALA A 157 9.43 -4.24 11.25
CA ALA A 157 10.13 -4.72 12.43
C ALA A 157 10.27 -6.25 12.42
N SER A 158 9.20 -6.98 12.10
CA SER A 158 9.23 -8.44 11.97
C SER A 158 10.22 -8.91 10.90
N ALA A 159 10.28 -8.23 9.75
CA ALA A 159 11.25 -8.54 8.71
C ALA A 159 12.70 -8.30 9.17
N MET A 160 12.97 -7.20 9.88
CA MET A 160 14.28 -6.93 10.46
C MET A 160 14.70 -8.00 11.47
N PHE A 161 13.80 -8.39 12.38
CA PHE A 161 14.08 -9.46 13.34
C PHE A 161 14.34 -10.79 12.63
N ALA A 162 13.56 -11.16 11.62
CA ALA A 162 13.79 -12.38 10.85
C ALA A 162 15.18 -12.40 10.17
N ILE A 163 15.63 -11.27 9.61
CA ILE A 163 16.97 -11.14 9.03
C ILE A 163 18.05 -11.31 10.10
N LEU A 164 17.93 -10.60 11.23
CA LEU A 164 18.90 -10.67 12.33
C LEU A 164 18.99 -12.10 12.90
N THR A 165 17.86 -12.74 13.17
CA THR A 165 17.80 -14.12 13.65
C THR A 165 18.43 -15.08 12.65
N SER A 166 18.22 -14.86 11.35
CA SER A 166 18.83 -15.70 10.31
C SER A 166 20.34 -15.55 10.29
N ILE A 167 20.86 -14.32 10.32
CA ILE A 167 22.32 -14.06 10.38
C ILE A 167 22.91 -14.73 11.61
N LEU A 168 22.27 -14.58 12.77
CA LEU A 168 22.71 -15.21 14.02
C LEU A 168 22.74 -16.73 13.88
N LEU A 169 21.66 -17.34 13.38
CA LEU A 169 21.52 -18.79 13.24
C LEU A 169 22.56 -19.37 12.27
N PHE A 170 22.75 -18.77 11.09
CA PHE A 170 23.80 -19.20 10.18
C PHE A 170 25.20 -19.00 10.76
N THR A 171 25.44 -17.94 11.52
CA THR A 171 26.72 -17.71 12.20
C THR A 171 26.98 -18.79 13.25
N SER A 172 25.98 -19.11 14.08
CA SER A 172 26.08 -20.16 15.09
C SER A 172 26.31 -21.54 14.47
N LEU A 173 25.61 -21.87 13.38
CA LEU A 173 25.81 -23.13 12.67
C LEU A 173 27.22 -23.24 12.08
N ASN A 174 27.73 -22.17 11.46
CA ASN A 174 29.10 -22.15 10.95
C ASN A 174 30.13 -22.28 12.07
N LEU A 175 29.94 -21.58 13.19
CA LEU A 175 30.82 -21.70 14.36
C LEU A 175 30.88 -23.16 14.85
N LEU A 176 29.71 -23.76 15.08
CA LEU A 176 29.59 -25.15 15.54
C LEU A 176 30.21 -26.13 14.54
N TYR A 177 29.99 -25.93 13.25
CA TYR A 177 30.56 -26.74 12.18
C TYR A 177 32.09 -26.71 12.21
N PHE A 178 32.71 -25.53 12.25
CA PHE A 178 34.16 -25.41 12.28
C PHE A 178 34.76 -25.93 13.59
N GLU A 179 34.07 -25.75 14.72
CA GLU A 179 34.52 -26.26 16.01
C GLU A 179 34.49 -27.80 16.05
N ALA A 180 33.38 -28.41 15.63
CA ALA A 180 33.21 -29.86 15.64
C ALA A 180 34.13 -30.58 14.65
N PHE A 181 34.38 -29.99 13.46
CA PHE A 181 35.13 -30.63 12.39
C PHE A 181 36.53 -30.05 12.17
N ARG A 182 37.03 -29.19 13.08
CA ARG A 182 38.31 -28.49 12.97
C ARG A 182 39.46 -29.37 12.49
N LYS A 183 39.71 -30.49 13.18
CA LYS A 183 40.82 -31.41 12.89
C LYS A 183 40.69 -32.02 11.49
N THR A 184 39.50 -32.50 11.15
CA THR A 184 39.22 -33.13 9.85
C THR A 184 39.37 -32.14 8.70
N ILE A 185 38.87 -30.91 8.89
CA ILE A 185 38.99 -29.82 7.92
C ILE A 185 40.48 -29.49 7.69
N PHE A 186 41.24 -29.32 8.76
CA PHE A 186 42.67 -29.02 8.69
C PHE A 186 43.47 -30.10 7.93
N LEU A 187 43.28 -31.38 8.28
CA LEU A 187 43.98 -32.49 7.62
C LEU A 187 43.68 -32.57 6.12
N LYS A 188 42.40 -32.43 5.74
CA LYS A 188 41.99 -32.41 4.34
C LYS A 188 42.56 -31.19 3.58
N LYS A 189 42.68 -30.04 4.25
CA LYS A 189 43.26 -28.84 3.66
C LYS A 189 44.76 -29.02 3.38
N ILE A 190 45.51 -29.66 4.28
CA ILE A 190 46.91 -30.05 4.04
C ILE A 190 47.02 -31.06 2.90
N ALA A 191 46.06 -31.99 2.79
CA ALA A 191 45.99 -32.95 1.69
C ALA A 191 45.59 -32.34 0.33
N GLY A 192 45.41 -31.01 0.24
CA GLY A 192 45.17 -30.30 -1.02
C GLY A 192 43.70 -30.19 -1.45
N TYR A 193 42.74 -30.51 -0.58
CA TYR A 193 41.31 -30.40 -0.92
C TYR A 193 40.90 -28.95 -1.16
N TYR A 194 40.11 -28.72 -2.21
CA TYR A 194 39.54 -27.40 -2.53
C TYR A 194 38.31 -27.09 -1.66
N PHE A 195 37.93 -25.81 -1.58
CA PHE A 195 36.84 -25.32 -0.70
C PHE A 195 35.53 -26.13 -0.83
N PHE A 196 35.06 -26.38 -2.06
CA PHE A 196 33.80 -27.10 -2.27
C PHE A 196 33.92 -28.57 -1.90
N GLU A 197 35.06 -29.21 -2.13
CA GLU A 197 35.30 -30.61 -1.77
C GLU A 197 35.37 -30.77 -0.24
N LEU A 198 36.00 -29.80 0.42
CA LEU A 198 36.17 -29.74 1.87
C LEU A 198 34.83 -29.62 2.60
N HIS A 199 33.92 -28.82 2.06
CA HIS A 199 32.65 -28.48 2.70
C HIS A 199 31.41 -29.10 2.02
N ASN A 200 31.57 -29.98 1.02
CA ASN A 200 30.48 -30.48 0.19
C ASN A 200 29.29 -30.97 1.03
N ARG A 201 29.54 -31.89 1.97
CA ARG A 201 28.49 -32.45 2.84
C ARG A 201 27.75 -31.38 3.64
N TYR A 202 28.45 -30.36 4.13
CA TYR A 202 27.85 -29.26 4.88
C TYR A 202 27.02 -28.36 3.94
N ILE A 203 27.54 -28.03 2.76
CA ILE A 203 26.83 -27.25 1.75
C ILE A 203 25.55 -27.99 1.30
N THR A 204 25.62 -29.29 1.02
CA THR A 204 24.44 -30.10 0.67
C THR A 204 23.41 -30.08 1.79
N SER A 205 23.83 -30.18 3.05
CA SER A 205 22.90 -30.13 4.19
C SER A 205 22.20 -28.78 4.33
N GLN A 206 22.92 -27.67 4.09
CA GLN A 206 22.33 -26.33 4.10
C GLN A 206 21.35 -26.15 2.93
N ILE A 207 21.71 -26.61 1.73
CA ILE A 207 20.82 -26.55 0.57
C ILE A 207 19.53 -27.35 0.84
N ALA A 208 19.65 -28.56 1.41
CA ALA A 208 18.48 -29.37 1.76
C ALA A 208 17.57 -28.67 2.80
N ALA A 209 18.16 -28.07 3.84
CA ALA A 209 17.41 -27.31 4.84
C ALA A 209 16.71 -26.08 4.21
N LEU A 210 17.38 -25.38 3.29
CA LEU A 210 16.81 -24.27 2.55
C LEU A 210 15.67 -24.70 1.64
N PHE A 211 15.76 -25.86 0.98
CA PHE A 211 14.66 -26.41 0.20
C PHE A 211 13.43 -26.68 1.06
N LEU A 212 13.60 -27.23 2.26
CA LEU A 212 12.48 -27.43 3.20
C LEU A 212 11.87 -26.11 3.64
N GLY A 213 12.70 -25.14 4.04
CA GLY A 213 12.25 -23.80 4.45
C GLY A 213 11.53 -23.06 3.33
N SER A 214 12.07 -23.10 2.11
CA SER A 214 11.44 -22.49 0.93
C SER A 214 10.17 -23.21 0.49
N GLY A 215 10.07 -24.53 0.69
CA GLY A 215 8.83 -25.27 0.48
C GLY A 215 7.70 -24.76 1.38
N LEU A 216 7.98 -24.57 2.68
CA LEU A 216 7.03 -23.97 3.60
C LEU A 216 6.69 -22.52 3.21
N ALA A 217 7.69 -21.73 2.84
CA ALA A 217 7.48 -20.35 2.39
C ALA A 217 6.59 -20.28 1.14
N PHE A 218 6.70 -21.23 0.21
CA PHE A 218 5.84 -21.31 -0.98
C PHE A 218 4.38 -21.63 -0.63
N ILE A 219 4.14 -22.55 0.31
CA ILE A 219 2.79 -22.90 0.77
C ILE A 219 2.09 -21.66 1.37
N ILE A 220 2.83 -20.87 2.15
CA ILE A 220 2.31 -19.67 2.81
C ILE A 220 2.14 -18.52 1.82
N SER A 221 3.17 -18.21 1.01
CA SER A 221 3.17 -17.05 0.12
C SER A 221 2.29 -17.23 -1.11
N LYS A 222 2.11 -18.48 -1.56
CA LYS A 222 1.52 -18.86 -2.86
C LYS A 222 2.15 -18.11 -4.05
N ASN A 223 3.36 -17.58 -3.87
CA ASN A 223 4.02 -16.74 -4.85
C ASN A 223 5.44 -17.26 -5.08
N ILE A 224 5.64 -17.83 -6.27
CA ILE A 224 6.91 -18.44 -6.65
C ILE A 224 8.06 -17.43 -6.66
N TRP A 225 7.82 -16.18 -7.07
CA TRP A 225 8.86 -15.15 -7.13
C TRP A 225 9.37 -14.79 -5.75
N ILE A 226 8.47 -14.61 -4.77
CA ILE A 226 8.85 -14.31 -3.38
C ILE A 226 9.68 -15.46 -2.80
N THR A 227 9.25 -16.70 -3.02
CA THR A 227 9.98 -17.88 -2.53
C THR A 227 11.36 -18.01 -3.17
N LEU A 228 11.50 -17.78 -4.47
CA LEU A 228 12.79 -17.84 -5.17
C LEU A 228 13.75 -16.78 -4.64
N ILE A 229 13.28 -15.54 -4.49
CA ILE A 229 14.09 -14.45 -3.94
C ILE A 229 14.59 -14.83 -2.54
N LEU A 230 13.71 -15.30 -1.66
CA LEU A 230 14.10 -15.77 -0.31
C LEU A 230 15.14 -16.89 -0.35
N PHE A 231 14.92 -17.91 -1.20
CA PHE A 231 15.84 -19.04 -1.34
C PHE A 231 17.24 -18.57 -1.73
N PHE A 232 17.35 -17.74 -2.78
CA PHE A 232 18.64 -17.25 -3.25
C PHE A 232 19.30 -16.28 -2.26
N SER A 233 18.53 -15.44 -1.55
CA SER A 233 19.06 -14.58 -0.50
C SER A 233 19.69 -15.38 0.64
N PHE A 234 19.01 -16.42 1.13
CA PHE A 234 19.56 -17.27 2.19
C PHE A 234 20.70 -18.18 1.72
N LEU A 235 20.63 -18.68 0.49
CA LEU A 235 21.73 -19.45 -0.10
C LEU A 235 23.00 -18.60 -0.22
N SER A 236 22.85 -17.35 -0.66
CA SER A 236 23.96 -16.39 -0.72
C SER A 236 24.54 -16.13 0.67
N LEU A 237 23.69 -15.88 1.68
CA LEU A 237 24.11 -15.67 3.06
C LEU A 237 24.87 -16.88 3.62
N ALA A 238 24.35 -18.08 3.41
CA ALA A 238 24.95 -19.35 3.83
C ALA A 238 26.37 -19.54 3.26
N VAL A 239 26.53 -19.33 1.95
CA VAL A 239 27.82 -19.49 1.26
C VAL A 239 28.80 -18.38 1.66
N LEU A 240 28.35 -17.15 1.79
CA LEU A 240 29.19 -16.02 2.22
C LEU A 240 29.75 -16.21 3.62
N LEU A 241 28.90 -16.57 4.58
CA LEU A 241 29.33 -16.83 5.96
C LEU A 241 30.30 -18.01 6.03
N LEU A 242 30.04 -19.10 5.32
CA LEU A 242 30.95 -20.24 5.25
C LEU A 242 32.34 -19.84 4.71
N LYS A 243 32.39 -19.03 3.65
CA LYS A 243 33.66 -18.50 3.10
C LYS A 243 34.40 -17.61 4.08
N ILE A 244 33.69 -16.75 4.81
CA ILE A 244 34.30 -15.86 5.82
C ILE A 244 34.94 -16.69 6.93
N PHE A 245 34.24 -17.71 7.43
CA PHE A 245 34.74 -18.59 8.48
C PHE A 245 35.91 -19.46 8.00
N ASP A 246 35.86 -20.05 6.80
CA ASP A 246 36.99 -20.83 6.26
C ASP A 246 38.24 -19.96 6.13
N LYS A 247 38.10 -18.72 5.64
CA LYS A 247 39.22 -17.78 5.55
C LYS A 247 39.79 -17.42 6.93
N LYS A 248 38.92 -17.28 7.94
CA LYS A 248 39.31 -16.98 9.33
C LYS A 248 40.12 -18.14 9.93
N GLU A 249 39.60 -19.36 9.87
CA GLU A 249 40.30 -20.55 10.39
C GLU A 249 41.60 -20.83 9.62
N SER A 250 41.61 -20.63 8.30
CA SER A 250 42.83 -20.82 7.49
C SER A 250 43.98 -19.92 7.92
N LYS A 251 43.71 -18.67 8.31
CA LYS A 251 44.75 -17.75 8.82
C LYS A 251 45.31 -18.24 10.15
N THR A 252 44.45 -18.72 11.04
CA THR A 252 44.84 -19.31 12.32
C THR A 252 45.75 -20.51 12.13
N TYR A 253 45.42 -21.41 11.20
CA TYR A 253 46.23 -22.58 10.90
C TYR A 253 47.62 -22.26 10.35
N VAL A 254 47.70 -21.30 9.42
CA VAL A 254 48.99 -20.86 8.86
C VAL A 254 49.88 -20.26 9.96
N SER A 255 49.30 -19.54 10.93
CA SER A 255 50.04 -19.03 12.08
C SER A 255 50.57 -20.15 12.97
N ILE A 256 49.79 -21.22 13.19
CA ILE A 256 50.21 -22.37 14.02
C ILE A 256 51.32 -23.18 13.33
N ILE A 257 51.19 -23.45 12.02
CA ILE A 257 52.20 -24.23 11.26
C ILE A 257 53.53 -23.48 11.15
N LYS A 258 53.50 -22.14 11.04
CA LYS A 258 54.73 -21.33 10.96
C LYS A 258 55.46 -21.18 12.30
N GLY A 259 54.96 -21.81 13.37
CA GLY A 259 55.51 -21.69 14.72
C GLY A 259 55.29 -20.29 15.26
N GLY A 260 54.04 -20.00 15.65
CA GLY A 260 53.75 -18.79 16.44
C GLY A 260 54.69 -18.65 17.63
#